data_AF-A0A7S1D9D1-F1
#
_entry.id   AF-A0A7S1D9D1-F1
#
_cell.length_a   1.000
_cell.length_b   1.000
_cell.length_c   1.000
_cell.angle_alpha   90.00
_cell.angle_beta   90.00
_cell.angle_gamma   90.00
#
_symmetry.space_group_name_H-M   'P 1'
#
loop_
_entity.id
_entity.type
_entity.pdbx_description
1 polymer ?
#
loop_
_entity_poly.entity_id
_entity_poly.type
_entity_poly.pdbx_seq_one_letter_code
_entity_poly.pdbx_strand_id
1 'polypeptide(L)'
;PKDFKLHRQMDKIFKARRAMAEEGEGIDWGTAEAMAFGSLLLEGNHVRITGQDVQRGTFSHRHAVVKDQSTEMEYAPLNSLATKMDPSAPHEELARPDTQAGFVCRNSILSEFAVLGFEHGYSLENPNALVLWEAQFGDFVNGAQIMIDQFITSGEDKWMRQSGLVMLLPHGYDGQGAEHSSCRVERFLQSVDEDPHFVP
;
A
#
# COMPACT_ATOMS: atom_id res chain seq x y z
N PRO A 1 -17.04 -14.63 3.38
CA PRO A 1 -18.34 -15.14 2.87
C PRO A 1 -18.68 -16.50 3.51
N LYS A 2 -19.97 -16.88 3.61
CA LYS A 2 -20.39 -18.10 4.34
C LYS A 2 -19.78 -19.39 3.80
N ASP A 3 -19.65 -19.52 2.48
CA ASP A 3 -19.14 -20.73 1.82
C ASP A 3 -17.68 -20.59 1.36
N PHE A 4 -16.95 -19.57 1.86
CA PHE A 4 -15.57 -19.32 1.45
C PHE A 4 -14.61 -20.31 2.12
N LYS A 5 -13.96 -21.14 1.32
CA LYS A 5 -12.98 -22.13 1.76
C LYS A 5 -11.60 -21.52 1.83
N LEU A 6 -11.28 -20.95 2.98
CA LEU A 6 -9.98 -20.36 3.25
C LEU A 6 -8.89 -21.43 3.47
N HIS A 7 -7.68 -21.19 2.99
CA HIS A 7 -6.53 -22.04 3.27
C HIS A 7 -6.24 -22.12 4.78
N ARG A 8 -5.91 -23.32 5.29
CA ARG A 8 -5.77 -23.58 6.75
C ARG A 8 -4.77 -22.67 7.45
N GLN A 9 -3.67 -22.31 6.79
CA GLN A 9 -2.68 -21.40 7.36
C GLN A 9 -3.21 -19.97 7.49
N MET A 10 -4.06 -19.52 6.57
CA MET A 10 -4.63 -18.18 6.61
C MET A 10 -5.66 -18.04 7.72
N ASP A 11 -6.43 -19.10 8.00
CA ASP A 11 -7.34 -19.15 9.14
C ASP A 11 -6.61 -18.90 10.47
N LYS A 12 -5.42 -19.50 10.64
CA LYS A 12 -4.58 -19.24 11.82
C LYS A 12 -4.13 -17.79 11.91
N ILE A 13 -3.70 -17.20 10.79
CA ILE A 13 -3.26 -15.80 10.74
C ILE A 13 -4.42 -14.87 11.12
N PHE A 14 -5.60 -15.02 10.52
CA PHE A 14 -6.73 -14.14 10.85
C PHE A 14 -7.24 -14.31 12.28
N LYS A 15 -7.17 -15.52 12.85
CA LYS A 15 -7.46 -15.73 14.27
C LYS A 15 -6.47 -14.99 15.17
N ALA A 16 -5.17 -15.03 14.85
CA ALA A 16 -4.16 -14.28 15.57
C ALA A 16 -4.38 -12.76 15.46
N ARG A 17 -4.69 -12.25 14.24
CA ARG A 17 -5.03 -10.83 14.04
C ARG A 17 -6.24 -10.39 14.86
N ARG A 18 -7.28 -11.22 14.90
CA ARG A 18 -8.46 -10.95 15.74
C ARG A 18 -8.08 -10.87 17.22
N ALA A 19 -7.32 -11.84 17.73
CA ALA A 19 -6.89 -11.84 19.12
C ALA A 19 -6.07 -10.58 19.46
N MET A 20 -5.06 -10.24 18.64
CA MET A 20 -4.28 -9.01 18.80
C MET A 20 -5.15 -7.74 18.82
N ALA A 21 -6.16 -7.66 17.94
CA ALA A 21 -7.06 -6.52 17.87
C ALA A 21 -8.03 -6.44 19.07
N GLU A 22 -8.50 -7.58 19.59
CA GLU A 22 -9.40 -7.64 20.75
C GLU A 22 -8.66 -7.38 22.07
N GLU A 23 -7.43 -7.87 22.20
CA GLU A 23 -6.58 -7.68 23.37
C GLU A 23 -5.90 -6.30 23.39
N GLY A 24 -5.64 -5.72 22.22
CA GLY A 24 -4.98 -4.41 22.08
C GLY A 24 -3.46 -4.45 22.31
N GLU A 25 -2.87 -5.64 22.41
CA GLU A 25 -1.44 -5.84 22.65
C GLU A 25 -0.80 -6.69 21.55
N GLY A 26 0.52 -6.54 21.37
CA GLY A 26 1.29 -7.38 20.45
C GLY A 26 0.97 -7.20 18.95
N ILE A 27 0.34 -6.09 18.56
CA ILE A 27 -0.05 -5.81 17.17
C ILE A 27 1.17 -5.84 16.25
N ASP A 28 1.21 -6.81 15.33
CA ASP A 28 2.26 -6.94 14.33
C ASP A 28 2.10 -5.94 13.16
N TRP A 29 3.14 -5.83 12.33
CA TRP A 29 3.18 -4.87 11.21
C TRP A 29 2.05 -5.08 10.21
N GLY A 30 1.76 -6.33 9.83
CA GLY A 30 0.71 -6.63 8.85
C GLY A 30 -0.70 -6.34 9.39
N THR A 31 -0.89 -6.45 10.71
CA THR A 31 -2.14 -6.09 11.38
C THR A 31 -2.28 -4.58 11.48
N ALA A 32 -1.23 -3.87 11.89
CA ALA A 32 -1.23 -2.41 11.96
C ALA A 32 -1.46 -1.76 10.57
N GLU A 33 -0.83 -2.29 9.52
CA GLU A 33 -1.05 -1.86 8.13
C GLU A 33 -2.52 -2.03 7.73
N ALA A 34 -3.12 -3.20 8.01
CA ALA A 34 -4.52 -3.46 7.69
C ALA A 34 -5.47 -2.53 8.48
N MET A 35 -5.14 -2.21 9.73
CA MET A 35 -5.92 -1.26 10.54
C MET A 35 -5.84 0.16 9.98
N ALA A 36 -4.66 0.62 9.57
CA ALA A 36 -4.47 1.93 8.96
C ALA A 36 -5.23 2.05 7.62
N PHE A 37 -5.19 1.02 6.79
CA PHE A 37 -6.02 1.00 5.58
C PHE A 37 -7.51 0.98 5.92
N GLY A 38 -7.91 0.16 6.89
CA GLY A 38 -9.30 0.05 7.32
C GLY A 38 -9.89 1.36 7.83
N SER A 39 -9.14 2.13 8.63
CA SER A 39 -9.59 3.43 9.14
C SER A 39 -9.77 4.44 8.00
N LEU A 40 -8.80 4.54 7.09
CA LEU A 40 -8.89 5.42 5.93
C LEU A 40 -10.10 5.09 5.05
N LEU A 41 -10.38 3.80 4.82
CA LEU A 41 -11.54 3.36 4.04
C LEU A 41 -12.85 3.76 4.71
N LEU A 42 -12.95 3.63 6.04
CA LEU A 42 -14.13 4.05 6.81
C LEU A 42 -14.29 5.57 6.86
N GLU A 43 -13.20 6.32 6.75
CA GLU A 43 -13.19 7.78 6.63
C GLU A 43 -13.53 8.26 5.21
N GLY A 44 -13.66 7.35 4.23
CA GLY A 44 -14.02 7.66 2.84
C GLY A 44 -12.83 7.84 1.91
N ASN A 45 -11.61 7.57 2.36
CA ASN A 45 -10.39 7.66 1.55
C ASN A 45 -10.14 6.35 0.81
N HIS A 46 -9.97 6.44 -0.52
CA HIS A 46 -9.60 5.27 -1.32
C HIS A 46 -8.21 4.78 -0.94
N VAL A 47 -8.01 3.47 -0.89
CA VAL A 47 -6.68 2.89 -0.66
C VAL A 47 -6.32 1.96 -1.80
N ARG A 48 -5.22 2.27 -2.48
CA ARG A 48 -4.68 1.50 -3.59
C ARG A 48 -3.24 1.08 -3.30
N ILE A 49 -2.95 -0.21 -3.36
CA ILE A 49 -1.58 -0.74 -3.30
C ILE A 49 -1.30 -1.63 -4.51
N THR A 50 -0.19 -1.35 -5.18
CA THR A 50 0.28 -2.12 -6.32
C THR A 50 1.76 -2.48 -6.17
N GLY A 51 2.13 -3.66 -6.65
CA GLY A 51 3.51 -4.12 -6.65
C GLY A 51 3.59 -5.62 -6.88
N GLN A 52 4.78 -6.18 -6.93
CA GLN A 52 4.95 -7.62 -7.15
C GLN A 52 4.51 -8.39 -5.90
N ASP A 53 3.59 -9.35 -6.06
CA ASP A 53 3.06 -10.21 -5.00
C ASP A 53 2.40 -9.50 -3.79
N VAL A 54 2.07 -8.21 -3.89
CA VAL A 54 1.54 -7.39 -2.78
C VAL A 54 0.26 -7.92 -2.14
N GLN A 55 -0.57 -8.65 -2.89
CA GLN A 55 -1.80 -9.26 -2.37
C GLN A 55 -1.53 -10.21 -1.19
N ARG A 56 -0.45 -10.99 -1.29
CA ARG A 56 0.05 -11.84 -0.20
C ARG A 56 1.06 -11.08 0.66
N GLY A 57 1.86 -10.23 0.01
CA GLY A 57 3.13 -9.71 0.50
C GLY A 57 4.26 -10.66 0.16
N THR A 58 5.41 -10.11 -0.26
CA THR A 58 6.66 -10.86 -0.51
C THR A 58 6.97 -11.79 0.65
N PHE A 59 6.90 -11.26 1.87
CA PHE A 59 7.20 -11.94 3.13
C PHE A 59 6.00 -12.67 3.73
N SER A 60 4.91 -12.83 2.98
CA SER A 60 3.68 -13.49 3.43
C SER A 60 3.11 -12.90 4.72
N HIS A 61 3.23 -11.59 4.90
CA HIS A 61 2.77 -10.88 6.09
C HIS A 61 1.41 -10.20 5.91
N ARG A 62 1.01 -9.91 4.67
CA ARG A 62 -0.14 -9.01 4.39
C ARG A 62 -1.46 -9.74 4.21
N HIS A 63 -1.54 -10.68 3.28
CA HIS A 63 -2.78 -11.43 2.97
C HIS A 63 -4.02 -10.53 2.77
N ALA A 64 -3.84 -9.40 2.08
CA ALA A 64 -4.90 -8.44 1.78
C ALA A 64 -5.95 -9.00 0.81
N VAL A 65 -5.54 -9.93 -0.05
CA VAL A 65 -6.44 -10.71 -0.90
C VAL A 65 -6.19 -12.20 -0.64
N VAL A 66 -7.27 -12.94 -0.40
CA VAL A 66 -7.24 -14.39 -0.18
C VAL A 66 -8.03 -15.09 -1.27
N LYS A 67 -7.64 -16.33 -1.59
CA LYS A 67 -8.27 -17.15 -2.63
C LYS A 67 -9.02 -18.31 -2.01
N ASP A 68 -10.24 -18.53 -2.49
CA ASP A 68 -11.02 -19.72 -2.16
C ASP A 68 -10.33 -20.97 -2.72
N GLN A 69 -10.12 -21.98 -1.88
CA GLN A 69 -9.38 -23.20 -2.24
C GLN A 69 -10.12 -24.13 -3.22
N SER A 70 -11.41 -23.91 -3.47
CA SER A 70 -12.20 -24.71 -4.41
C SER A 70 -12.56 -23.97 -5.69
N THR A 71 -12.74 -22.65 -5.62
CA THR A 71 -13.24 -21.85 -6.74
C THR A 71 -12.20 -20.86 -7.29
N GLU A 72 -11.07 -20.69 -6.61
CA GLU A 72 -10.03 -19.69 -6.90
C GLU A 72 -10.52 -18.23 -6.87
N MET A 73 -11.76 -18.00 -6.44
CA MET A 73 -12.35 -16.68 -6.28
C MET A 73 -11.54 -15.86 -5.27
N GLU A 74 -11.16 -14.66 -5.69
CA GLU A 74 -10.47 -13.69 -4.84
C GLU A 74 -11.44 -12.96 -3.91
N TYR A 75 -11.02 -12.77 -2.67
CA TYR A 75 -11.75 -12.00 -1.67
C TYR A 75 -10.80 -11.08 -0.92
N ALA A 76 -11.13 -9.79 -0.84
CA ALA A 76 -10.40 -8.80 -0.07
C ALA A 76 -11.21 -8.42 1.18
N PRO A 77 -10.80 -8.83 2.40
CA PRO A 77 -11.56 -8.56 3.62
C PRO A 77 -11.80 -7.07 3.90
N LEU A 78 -10.85 -6.22 3.52
CA LEU A 78 -10.94 -4.75 3.67
C LEU A 78 -12.05 -4.12 2.83
N ASN A 79 -12.61 -4.83 1.84
CA ASN A 79 -13.77 -4.39 1.07
C ASN A 79 -15.11 -4.79 1.73
N SER A 80 -15.11 -5.13 3.03
CA SER A 80 -16.29 -5.61 3.76
C SER A 80 -16.40 -5.01 5.17
N LEU A 81 -15.80 -3.84 5.40
CA LEU A 81 -15.86 -3.14 6.69
C LEU A 81 -17.21 -2.43 6.93
N ALA A 82 -17.89 -2.03 5.85
CA ALA A 82 -19.19 -1.37 5.87
C ALA A 82 -20.17 -2.00 4.86
N THR A 83 -21.46 -1.71 5.00
CA THR A 83 -22.51 -2.32 4.15
C THR A 83 -22.59 -1.73 2.74
N LYS A 84 -22.16 -0.48 2.58
CA LYS A 84 -22.10 0.23 1.30
C LYS A 84 -20.66 0.55 0.95
N MET A 85 -20.38 0.57 -0.35
CA MET A 85 -19.10 0.98 -0.90
C MET A 85 -19.33 2.15 -1.85
N ASP A 86 -18.60 3.24 -1.62
CA ASP A 86 -18.59 4.40 -2.50
C ASP A 86 -17.19 4.55 -3.10
N PRO A 87 -17.02 4.47 -4.43
CA PRO A 87 -15.74 4.74 -5.06
C PRO A 87 -15.42 6.24 -4.93
N SER A 88 -14.77 6.60 -3.80
CA SER A 88 -14.24 7.92 -3.46
C SER A 88 -15.29 9.04 -3.41
N ALA A 89 -15.81 9.31 -2.20
CA ALA A 89 -16.61 10.51 -1.95
C ALA A 89 -15.70 11.76 -1.96
N PRO A 90 -16.10 12.88 -2.59
CA PRO A 90 -15.47 14.17 -2.38
C PRO A 90 -15.52 14.53 -0.89
N HIS A 91 -14.45 15.13 -0.37
CA HIS A 91 -14.25 15.52 1.05
C HIS A 91 -15.44 16.30 1.67
N GLU A 92 -16.29 16.93 0.86
CA GLU A 92 -17.45 17.70 1.33
C GLU A 92 -18.62 16.83 1.82
N GLU A 93 -18.59 15.52 1.59
CA GLU A 93 -19.55 14.57 2.15
C GLU A 93 -18.84 13.63 3.15
N LEU A 94 -18.63 14.16 4.36
CA LEU A 94 -18.20 13.43 5.57
C LEU A 94 -18.77 12.01 5.64
N ALA A 95 -17.92 11.07 6.07
CA ALA A 95 -18.21 9.67 6.41
C ALA A 95 -19.71 9.38 6.54
N ARG A 96 -20.31 8.90 5.45
CA ARG A 96 -21.71 8.47 5.47
C ARG A 96 -21.79 7.23 6.37
N PRO A 97 -22.74 7.19 7.33
CA PRO A 97 -22.94 6.00 8.15
C PRO A 97 -23.07 4.75 7.26
N ASP A 98 -22.43 3.67 7.70
CA ASP A 98 -22.43 2.37 7.01
C ASP A 98 -21.84 2.37 5.59
N THR A 99 -20.97 3.34 5.27
CA THR A 99 -20.27 3.44 3.97
C THR A 99 -18.75 3.38 4.17
N GLN A 100 -18.05 2.73 3.24
CA GLN A 100 -16.59 2.72 3.15
C GLN A 100 -16.16 3.08 1.72
N ALA A 101 -14.94 3.57 1.56
CA ALA A 101 -14.28 3.67 0.26
C ALA A 101 -13.80 2.31 -0.25
N GLY A 102 -13.47 2.24 -1.54
CA GLY A 102 -12.92 1.02 -2.14
C GLY A 102 -11.47 0.76 -1.73
N PHE A 103 -11.13 -0.50 -1.48
CA PHE A 103 -9.76 -0.98 -1.35
C PHE A 103 -9.32 -1.75 -2.60
N VAL A 104 -8.18 -1.37 -3.18
CA VAL A 104 -7.61 -2.01 -4.37
C VAL A 104 -6.20 -2.49 -4.07
N CYS A 105 -6.00 -3.81 -4.12
CA CYS A 105 -4.69 -4.44 -3.96
C CYS A 105 -4.39 -5.32 -5.18
N ARG A 106 -3.35 -4.96 -5.94
CA ARG A 106 -3.05 -5.60 -7.24
C ARG A 106 -1.61 -6.06 -7.34
N ASN A 107 -1.43 -7.34 -7.62
CA ASN A 107 -0.14 -7.85 -8.06
C ASN A 107 0.19 -7.22 -9.43
N SER A 108 1.31 -6.54 -9.51
CA SER A 108 1.77 -5.90 -10.73
C SER A 108 2.42 -6.91 -11.68
N ILE A 109 2.63 -6.46 -12.92
CA ILE A 109 3.62 -7.11 -13.79
C ILE A 109 5.03 -6.95 -13.21
N LEU A 110 5.98 -7.74 -13.70
CA LEU A 110 7.39 -7.68 -13.32
C LEU A 110 8.09 -6.48 -13.97
N SER A 111 7.70 -5.26 -13.57
CA SER A 111 8.27 -4.00 -14.06
C SER A 111 8.17 -2.91 -13.00
N GLU A 112 9.30 -2.36 -12.57
CA GLU A 112 9.35 -1.27 -11.60
C GLU A 112 9.03 0.06 -12.28
N PHE A 113 9.68 0.36 -13.40
CA PHE A 113 9.55 1.63 -14.12
C PHE A 113 8.11 1.94 -14.50
N ALA A 114 7.46 1.04 -15.23
CA ALA A 114 6.15 1.29 -15.80
C ALA A 114 5.08 1.33 -14.71
N VAL A 115 5.19 0.49 -13.70
CA VAL A 115 4.22 0.39 -12.62
C VAL A 115 4.36 1.59 -11.68
N LEU A 116 5.58 1.99 -11.30
CA LEU A 116 5.79 3.19 -10.48
C LEU A 116 5.30 4.44 -11.22
N GLY A 117 5.53 4.54 -12.53
CA GLY A 117 4.97 5.63 -13.34
C GLY A 117 3.45 5.64 -13.41
N PHE A 118 2.83 4.47 -13.49
CA PHE A 118 1.37 4.36 -13.42
C PHE A 118 0.83 4.82 -12.07
N GLU A 119 1.40 4.36 -10.96
CA GLU A 119 0.95 4.73 -9.61
C GLU A 119 1.21 6.21 -9.31
N HIS A 120 2.32 6.78 -9.81
CA HIS A 120 2.54 8.23 -9.75
C HIS A 120 1.42 8.97 -10.48
N GLY A 121 1.11 8.61 -11.73
CA GLY A 121 -0.01 9.21 -12.47
C GLY A 121 -1.36 9.07 -11.75
N TYR A 122 -1.63 7.91 -11.14
CA TYR A 122 -2.85 7.68 -10.36
C TYR A 122 -2.92 8.63 -9.14
N SER A 123 -1.80 8.84 -8.45
CA SER A 123 -1.74 9.70 -7.26
C SER A 123 -1.96 11.18 -7.53
N LEU A 124 -1.81 11.63 -8.78
CA LEU A 124 -2.01 13.03 -9.16
C LEU A 124 -3.49 13.40 -9.32
N GLU A 125 -4.37 12.41 -9.51
CA GLU A 125 -5.76 12.65 -9.90
C GLU A 125 -6.68 12.86 -8.69
N ASN A 126 -6.54 12.02 -7.66
CA ASN A 126 -7.44 12.05 -6.50
C ASN A 126 -6.65 12.33 -5.21
N PRO A 127 -6.79 13.52 -4.60
CA PRO A 127 -6.15 13.83 -3.33
C PRO A 127 -6.71 13.02 -2.15
N ASN A 128 -7.92 12.44 -2.29
CA ASN A 128 -8.57 11.60 -1.28
C ASN A 128 -8.32 10.10 -1.55
N ALA A 129 -7.12 9.78 -2.05
CA ALA A 129 -6.66 8.42 -2.27
C ALA A 129 -5.25 8.23 -1.71
N LEU A 130 -5.10 7.26 -0.81
CA LEU A 130 -3.80 6.73 -0.45
C LEU A 130 -3.35 5.76 -1.55
N VAL A 131 -2.33 6.17 -2.31
CA VAL A 131 -1.74 5.38 -3.39
C VAL A 131 -0.38 4.89 -2.95
N LEU A 132 -0.18 3.57 -2.95
CA LEU A 132 1.05 2.92 -2.56
C LEU A 132 1.61 2.09 -3.72
N TRP A 133 2.93 2.17 -3.89
CA TRP A 133 3.70 1.24 -4.69
C TRP A 133 4.69 0.50 -3.78
N GLU A 134 4.70 -0.84 -3.84
CA GLU A 134 5.64 -1.67 -3.07
C GLU A 134 6.63 -2.38 -3.99
N ALA A 135 7.92 -2.15 -3.74
CA ALA A 135 8.99 -2.93 -4.36
C ALA A 135 9.06 -4.32 -3.69
N GLN A 136 9.40 -5.37 -4.45
CA GLN A 136 9.58 -6.71 -3.85
C GLN A 136 10.68 -6.70 -2.79
N PHE A 137 11.81 -6.07 -3.12
CA PHE A 137 12.87 -5.60 -2.23
C PHE A 137 13.24 -4.17 -2.64
N GLY A 138 13.64 -3.33 -1.68
CA GLY A 138 13.97 -1.93 -1.95
C GLY A 138 15.10 -1.76 -2.97
N ASP A 139 15.99 -2.74 -3.08
CA ASP A 139 17.13 -2.74 -4.00
C ASP A 139 16.71 -2.57 -5.48
N PHE A 140 15.54 -3.10 -5.86
CA PHE A 140 15.04 -3.09 -7.24
C PHE A 140 14.45 -1.74 -7.68
N VAL A 141 14.22 -0.81 -6.74
CA VAL A 141 13.66 0.52 -7.06
C VAL A 141 14.50 1.30 -8.08
N ASN A 142 15.79 0.97 -8.18
CA ASN A 142 16.70 1.57 -9.14
C ASN A 142 16.26 1.39 -10.62
N GLY A 143 15.46 0.37 -10.94
CA GLY A 143 14.89 0.17 -12.27
C GLY A 143 13.91 1.28 -12.66
N ALA A 144 13.37 2.01 -11.68
CA ALA A 144 12.45 3.12 -11.85
C ALA A 144 13.10 4.49 -11.55
N GLN A 145 14.44 4.60 -11.59
CA GLN A 145 15.15 5.82 -11.19
C GLN A 145 14.71 7.08 -11.96
N ILE A 146 14.40 6.96 -13.26
CA ILE A 146 13.90 8.09 -14.05
C ILE A 146 12.56 8.59 -13.50
N MET A 147 11.68 7.69 -13.05
CA MET A 147 10.41 8.10 -12.43
C MET A 147 10.65 8.83 -11.10
N ILE A 148 11.61 8.36 -10.30
CA ILE A 148 11.99 9.03 -9.06
C ILE A 148 12.50 10.44 -9.36
N ASP A 149 13.56 10.56 -10.16
CA ASP A 149 14.28 11.82 -10.35
C ASP A 149 13.44 12.85 -11.12
N GLN A 150 12.71 12.41 -12.14
CA GLN A 150 12.05 13.32 -13.08
C GLN A 150 10.59 13.58 -12.73
N PHE A 151 10.00 12.88 -11.77
CA PHE A 151 8.59 13.07 -11.44
C PHE A 151 8.36 13.11 -9.94
N ILE A 152 8.79 12.10 -9.19
CA ILE A 152 8.45 11.99 -7.77
C ILE A 152 9.17 13.05 -6.94
N THR A 153 10.48 13.25 -7.13
CA THR A 153 11.26 14.18 -6.28
C THR A 153 11.18 15.64 -6.75
N SER A 154 10.80 15.89 -8.00
CA SER A 154 10.87 17.24 -8.61
C SER A 154 9.57 17.71 -9.27
N GLY A 155 8.51 16.90 -9.24
CA GLY A 155 7.26 17.19 -9.95
C GLY A 155 6.50 18.40 -9.39
N GLU A 156 6.54 18.61 -8.07
CA GLU A 156 5.91 19.78 -7.44
C GLU A 156 6.61 21.07 -7.84
N ASP A 157 7.94 21.16 -7.69
CA ASP A 157 8.71 22.36 -8.07
C ASP A 157 8.59 22.69 -9.56
N LYS A 158 8.72 21.68 -10.44
CA LYS A 158 8.71 21.92 -11.90
C LYS A 158 7.34 22.26 -12.44
N TRP A 159 6.28 21.66 -11.91
CA TRP A 159 4.96 21.67 -12.54
C TRP A 159 3.78 21.95 -11.59
N MET A 160 4.06 22.28 -10.33
CA MET A 160 3.05 22.46 -9.28
C MET A 160 2.12 21.24 -9.14
N ARG A 161 2.68 20.04 -9.34
CA ARG A 161 1.94 18.77 -9.25
C ARG A 161 2.25 18.06 -7.94
N GLN A 162 1.29 18.11 -7.03
CA GLN A 162 1.33 17.40 -5.75
C GLN A 162 1.01 15.92 -5.95
N SER A 163 1.75 15.06 -5.26
CA SER A 163 1.58 13.60 -5.29
C SER A 163 1.65 13.07 -3.87
N GLY A 164 0.61 12.33 -3.45
CA GLY A 164 0.59 11.59 -2.19
C GLY A 164 1.12 10.16 -2.30
N LEU A 165 1.90 9.84 -3.33
CA LEU A 165 2.40 8.48 -3.58
C LEU A 165 3.32 8.01 -2.44
N VAL A 166 3.01 6.84 -1.88
CA VAL A 166 3.87 6.16 -0.89
C VAL A 166 4.67 5.06 -1.57
N MET A 167 5.99 5.08 -1.38
CA MET A 167 6.89 4.03 -1.85
C MET A 167 7.30 3.13 -0.68
N LEU A 168 6.83 1.88 -0.67
CA LEU A 168 7.22 0.86 0.30
C LEU A 168 8.46 0.12 -0.22
N LEU A 169 9.61 0.35 0.43
CA LEU A 169 10.90 -0.19 0.03
C LEU A 169 11.47 -1.08 1.14
N PRO A 170 11.23 -2.40 1.11
CA PRO A 170 11.81 -3.32 2.10
C PRO A 170 13.33 -3.18 2.18
N HIS A 171 13.85 -3.03 3.40
CA HIS A 171 15.24 -2.71 3.68
C HIS A 171 15.70 -3.42 4.95
N GLY A 172 16.93 -3.93 4.97
CA GLY A 172 17.51 -4.60 6.13
C GLY A 172 18.76 -5.41 5.79
N TYR A 173 19.81 -5.31 6.61
CA TYR A 173 21.05 -6.05 6.41
C TYR A 173 20.99 -7.43 7.09
N ASP A 174 20.16 -8.32 6.54
CA ASP A 174 19.88 -9.65 7.13
C ASP A 174 20.72 -10.80 6.53
N GLY A 175 21.80 -10.46 5.81
CA GLY A 175 22.72 -11.45 5.23
C GLY A 175 22.23 -12.11 3.93
N GLN A 176 21.20 -11.56 3.27
CA GLN A 176 20.63 -12.09 2.02
C GLN A 176 21.39 -11.65 0.74
N GLY A 177 22.49 -10.91 0.90
CA GLY A 177 23.34 -10.47 -0.21
C GLY A 177 23.02 -9.07 -0.73
N ALA A 178 23.81 -8.62 -1.71
CA ALA A 178 23.87 -7.22 -2.12
C ALA A 178 22.61 -6.69 -2.84
N GLU A 179 21.69 -7.55 -3.25
CA GLU A 179 20.44 -7.20 -3.96
C GLU A 179 19.18 -7.41 -3.11
N HIS A 180 19.36 -7.70 -1.82
CA HIS A 180 18.27 -7.94 -0.87
C HIS A 180 18.62 -7.32 0.49
N SER A 181 19.14 -6.09 0.48
CA SER A 181 19.61 -5.44 1.70
C SER A 181 19.36 -3.94 1.74
N SER A 182 19.53 -3.23 0.63
CA SER A 182 19.54 -1.77 0.64
C SER A 182 18.49 -1.16 -0.28
N CYS A 183 17.57 -0.38 0.28
CA CYS A 183 16.72 0.52 -0.50
C CYS A 183 17.47 1.77 -0.99
N ARG A 184 18.77 1.90 -0.68
CA ARG A 184 19.62 3.04 -1.04
C ARG A 184 19.09 4.36 -0.48
N VAL A 185 18.75 4.34 0.82
CA VAL A 185 18.20 5.51 1.52
C VAL A 185 19.05 6.77 1.33
N GLU A 186 20.37 6.62 1.20
CA GLU A 186 21.30 7.73 0.92
C GLU A 186 20.98 8.48 -0.38
N ARG A 187 20.44 7.78 -1.40
CA ARG A 187 20.04 8.40 -2.67
C ARG A 187 18.75 9.21 -2.51
N PHE A 188 17.78 8.69 -1.76
CA PHE A 188 16.56 9.43 -1.47
C PHE A 188 16.87 10.68 -0.65
N LEU A 189 17.72 10.56 0.38
CA LEU A 189 18.16 11.71 1.19
C LEU A 189 18.91 12.76 0.37
N GLN A 190 19.73 12.35 -0.61
CA GLN A 190 20.41 13.28 -1.52
C GLN A 190 19.43 14.05 -2.42
N SER A 191 18.27 13.46 -2.74
CA SER A 191 17.25 14.07 -3.61
C SER A 191 16.21 14.91 -2.86
N VAL A 192 16.31 15.01 -1.54
CA VAL A 192 15.43 15.89 -0.73
C VAL A 192 15.98 17.30 -0.75
N ASP A 193 15.11 18.27 -0.98
CA ASP A 193 15.33 19.68 -0.65
C ASP A 193 14.54 20.06 0.62
N GLU A 194 15.05 21.06 1.34
CA GLU A 194 14.33 21.68 2.45
C GLU A 194 13.57 22.90 1.92
N ASP A 195 12.49 23.33 2.59
CA ASP A 195 11.78 24.57 2.22
C ASP A 195 12.81 25.71 2.16
N PRO A 196 13.04 26.35 1.00
CA PRO A 196 14.04 27.40 0.87
C PRO A 196 13.73 28.63 1.74
N HIS A 197 12.54 28.69 2.33
CA HIS A 197 12.07 29.75 3.23
C HIS A 197 12.08 29.35 4.72
N PHE A 198 12.48 28.13 5.07
CA PHE A 198 12.59 27.69 6.46
C PHE A 198 13.93 26.97 6.68
N VAL A 199 14.84 27.63 7.40
CA VAL A 199 16.08 27.03 7.90
C VAL A 199 15.85 26.69 9.38
N PRO A 200 16.09 25.43 9.82
CA PRO A 200 15.87 25.02 11.21
C PRO A 200 16.68 25.81 12.26
#